data_AF-K6X321-F1
#
_entry.id   AF-K6X321-F1
#
_cell.length_a   1.000
_cell.length_b   1.000
_cell.length_c   1.000
_cell.angle_alpha   90.00
_cell.angle_beta   90.00
_cell.angle_gamma   90.00
#
_symmetry.space_group_name_H-M   'P 1'
#
loop_
_entity.id
_entity.type
_entity.pdbx_description
1 polymer ?
#
loop_
_entity_poly.entity_id
_entity_poly.type
_entity_poly.pdbx_seq_one_letter_code
_entity_poly.pdbx_strand_id
1 'polypeptide(L)'
;MVSVTCRTEYLTGRHHASAGAAWIVMMVALVALVGLNIAGVEGLLIAVVVAGLLAVSLFAAAYGRLGERGAVLLTVDEDTVYFGDEDHTLVSYPLSALQSFAIGGPAYETSSMTGRQAQQLTVLGQKYLKLTLARPQHGSDAGADEGVDPDLWQVAIVEGDPAAAAVIDRLRAHAPQRVSTTKNAAHKSDREKAADRPATVSVGSMPPDHDVTDHDSSDREPTPVDLRRPRIADAGSEEAAQRLWEEATRRHDEVLTAYGTYELDPALLLKYPAVTDVTVEQTQTFHLALDEATALRTDAYPGNRGRADAYQQSVAALRRAWIACEKHGRRIGAGYLEPADQNALDTALKLYNHAEASNTPAEQATYYGRVRDIVTTMTDRGVLHPPEAAVAELNAVTRRALEAGKSNA
;
A
#
# COMPACT_ATOMS: atom_id res chain seq x y z
N MET A 1 -1.29 4.92 -10.06
CA MET A 1 -2.71 4.63 -9.73
C MET A 1 -2.75 3.95 -8.37
N VAL A 2 -3.90 3.98 -7.68
CA VAL A 2 -4.01 3.52 -6.28
C VAL A 2 -4.28 2.01 -6.25
N SER A 3 -3.52 1.22 -5.50
CA SER A 3 -3.79 -0.21 -5.26
C SER A 3 -5.17 -0.40 -4.64
N VAL A 4 -5.96 -1.36 -5.13
CA VAL A 4 -7.29 -1.67 -4.57
C VAL A 4 -7.24 -3.02 -3.90
N THR A 5 -7.66 -3.07 -2.64
CA THR A 5 -7.73 -4.28 -1.82
C THR A 5 -9.18 -4.57 -1.45
N CYS A 6 -9.65 -5.78 -1.71
CA CYS A 6 -10.88 -6.30 -1.11
C CYS A 6 -10.54 -7.32 -0.02
N ARG A 7 -11.32 -7.27 1.06
CA ARG A 7 -11.18 -8.12 2.25
C ARG A 7 -12.51 -8.83 2.49
N THR A 8 -12.49 -10.16 2.46
CA THR A 8 -13.67 -10.99 2.72
C THR A 8 -13.50 -11.72 4.04
N GLU A 9 -14.16 -11.24 5.09
CA GLU A 9 -14.13 -11.85 6.42
C GLU A 9 -14.91 -13.17 6.47
N TYR A 10 -14.44 -14.11 7.29
CA TYR A 10 -15.11 -15.36 7.56
C TYR A 10 -14.90 -15.84 9.01
N LEU A 11 -15.83 -16.67 9.49
CA LEU A 11 -15.72 -17.28 10.81
C LEU A 11 -14.78 -18.48 10.74
N THR A 12 -13.66 -18.42 11.45
CA THR A 12 -12.74 -19.54 11.65
C THR A 12 -13.36 -20.68 12.48
N GLY A 13 -12.76 -21.87 12.41
CA GLY A 13 -13.18 -23.05 13.19
C GLY A 13 -13.20 -22.83 14.71
N ARG A 14 -12.41 -21.87 15.22
CA ARG A 14 -12.42 -21.47 16.64
C ARG A 14 -13.76 -20.86 17.07
N HIS A 15 -14.42 -20.09 16.20
CA HIS A 15 -15.74 -19.51 16.49
C HIS A 15 -16.83 -20.60 16.53
N HIS A 16 -16.74 -21.58 15.64
CA HIS A 16 -17.67 -22.71 15.64
C HIS A 16 -17.46 -23.62 16.85
N ALA A 17 -16.21 -23.92 17.21
CA ALA A 17 -15.89 -24.74 18.37
C ALA A 17 -16.30 -24.08 19.69
N SER A 18 -16.07 -22.77 19.84
CA SER A 18 -16.50 -22.01 21.03
C SER A 18 -18.01 -21.90 21.14
N ALA A 19 -18.72 -21.70 20.02
CA ALA A 19 -20.19 -21.73 20.01
C ALA A 19 -20.74 -23.12 20.38
N GLY A 20 -20.12 -24.19 19.87
CA GLY A 20 -20.47 -25.57 20.22
C GLY A 20 -20.21 -25.86 21.70
N ALA A 21 -19.06 -25.47 22.23
CA ALA A 21 -18.71 -25.63 23.64
C ALA A 21 -19.67 -24.87 24.56
N ALA A 22 -20.00 -23.61 24.23
CA ALA A 22 -20.96 -22.83 24.99
C ALA A 22 -22.33 -23.51 25.04
N TRP A 23 -22.80 -24.05 23.92
CA TRP A 23 -24.07 -24.77 23.84
C TRP A 23 -24.06 -26.07 24.66
N ILE A 24 -22.98 -26.85 24.58
CA ILE A 24 -22.83 -28.09 25.37
C ILE A 24 -22.87 -27.76 26.87
N VAL A 25 -22.10 -26.75 27.31
CA VAL A 25 -22.06 -26.35 28.73
C VAL A 25 -23.42 -25.86 29.22
N MET A 26 -24.17 -25.14 28.37
CA MET A 26 -25.54 -24.72 28.67
C MET A 26 -26.49 -25.92 28.83
N MET A 27 -26.39 -26.93 27.97
CA MET A 27 -27.17 -28.17 28.10
C MET A 27 -26.80 -28.95 29.36
N VAL A 28 -25.52 -29.02 29.70
CA VAL A 28 -25.04 -29.63 30.96
C VAL A 28 -25.60 -28.88 32.17
N ALA A 29 -25.64 -27.55 32.14
CA ALA A 29 -26.25 -26.75 33.21
C ALA A 29 -27.74 -27.08 33.41
N LEU A 30 -28.47 -27.27 32.31
CA LEU A 30 -29.89 -27.61 32.34
C LEU A 30 -30.14 -29.04 32.89
N VAL A 31 -29.31 -30.01 32.47
CA VAL A 31 -29.37 -31.39 33.01
C VAL A 31 -28.98 -31.42 34.48
N ALA A 32 -27.94 -30.68 34.88
CA ALA A 32 -27.50 -30.59 36.26
C ALA A 32 -28.59 -29.98 37.16
N LEU A 33 -29.27 -28.92 36.70
CA LEU A 33 -30.40 -28.31 37.42
C LEU A 33 -31.49 -29.36 37.72
N VAL A 34 -31.91 -30.14 36.71
CA VAL A 34 -32.95 -31.15 36.87
C VAL A 34 -32.46 -32.32 37.75
N GLY A 35 -31.25 -32.82 37.51
CA GLY A 35 -30.68 -33.96 38.23
C GLY A 35 -30.43 -33.67 39.71
N LEU A 36 -29.87 -32.51 40.04
CA LEU A 36 -29.63 -32.08 41.42
C LEU A 36 -30.95 -31.82 42.17
N ASN A 37 -31.96 -31.29 41.48
CA ASN A 37 -33.28 -31.08 42.07
C ASN A 37 -33.98 -32.42 42.39
N ILE A 38 -33.90 -33.40 41.48
CA ILE A 38 -34.43 -34.76 41.74
C ILE A 38 -33.68 -35.45 42.88
N ALA A 39 -32.37 -35.22 43.01
CA ALA A 39 -31.54 -35.78 44.08
C ALA A 39 -31.75 -35.12 45.45
N GLY A 40 -32.60 -34.09 45.56
CA GLY A 40 -32.91 -33.41 46.82
C GLY A 40 -31.76 -32.56 47.36
N VAL A 41 -30.86 -32.08 46.50
CA VAL A 41 -29.74 -31.22 46.89
C VAL A 41 -30.26 -29.86 47.34
N GLU A 42 -29.56 -29.24 48.29
CA GLU A 42 -29.90 -27.91 48.80
C GLU A 42 -29.96 -26.85 47.68
N GLY A 43 -31.01 -26.04 47.67
CA GLY A 43 -31.27 -25.07 46.59
C GLY A 43 -30.14 -24.05 46.37
N LEU A 44 -29.41 -23.68 47.42
CA LEU A 44 -28.26 -22.78 47.31
C LEU A 44 -27.09 -23.43 46.55
N LEU A 45 -26.81 -24.71 46.81
CA LEU A 45 -25.80 -25.47 46.07
C LEU A 45 -26.19 -25.63 44.60
N ILE A 46 -27.46 -25.90 44.32
CA ILE A 46 -27.97 -25.97 42.93
C ILE A 46 -27.76 -24.64 42.22
N ALA A 47 -28.12 -23.53 42.85
CA ALA A 47 -27.98 -22.19 42.29
C ALA A 47 -26.51 -21.85 41.97
N VAL A 48 -25.58 -22.14 42.88
CA VAL A 48 -24.14 -21.89 42.68
C VAL A 48 -23.59 -22.72 41.51
N VAL A 49 -23.92 -24.01 41.44
CA VAL A 49 -23.43 -24.90 40.37
C VAL A 49 -23.97 -24.46 39.00
N VAL A 50 -25.27 -24.18 38.91
CA VAL A 50 -25.91 -23.77 37.66
C VAL A 50 -25.40 -22.39 37.22
N ALA A 51 -25.28 -21.43 38.14
CA ALA A 51 -24.72 -20.11 37.84
C ALA A 51 -23.27 -20.20 37.36
N GLY A 52 -22.46 -21.06 37.97
CA GLY A 52 -21.08 -21.33 37.53
C GLY A 52 -21.02 -21.89 36.11
N LEU A 53 -21.85 -22.88 35.78
CA LEU A 53 -21.91 -23.46 34.44
C LEU A 53 -22.41 -22.45 33.39
N LEU A 54 -23.42 -21.63 33.72
CA LEU A 54 -23.88 -20.55 32.85
C LEU A 54 -22.80 -19.49 32.62
N ALA A 55 -22.05 -19.13 33.65
CA ALA A 55 -20.92 -18.20 33.52
C ALA A 55 -19.82 -18.76 32.60
N VAL A 56 -19.50 -20.06 32.70
CA VAL A 56 -18.55 -20.73 31.81
C VAL A 56 -19.06 -20.79 30.37
N SER A 57 -20.36 -21.04 30.16
CA SER A 57 -20.99 -21.02 28.82
C SER A 57 -20.92 -19.62 28.19
N LEU A 58 -21.27 -18.58 28.94
CA LEU A 58 -21.18 -17.19 28.49
C LEU A 58 -19.73 -16.78 28.19
N PHE A 59 -18.78 -17.20 29.05
CA PHE A 59 -17.36 -16.95 28.84
C PHE A 59 -16.87 -17.63 27.55
N ALA A 60 -17.24 -18.89 27.30
CA ALA A 60 -16.89 -19.59 26.06
C ALA A 60 -17.46 -18.88 24.82
N ALA A 61 -18.71 -18.42 24.88
CA ALA A 61 -19.34 -17.67 23.79
C ALA A 61 -18.67 -16.29 23.56
N ALA A 62 -18.32 -15.58 24.64
CA ALA A 62 -17.63 -14.30 24.58
C ALA A 62 -16.21 -14.45 24.04
N TYR A 63 -15.47 -15.45 24.50
CA TYR A 63 -14.15 -15.81 24.01
C TYR A 63 -14.16 -16.10 22.50
N GLY A 64 -15.18 -16.82 22.04
CA GLY A 64 -15.45 -17.02 20.63
C GLY A 64 -15.66 -15.71 19.86
N ARG A 65 -16.46 -14.78 20.38
CA ARG A 65 -16.76 -13.50 19.68
C ARG A 65 -15.61 -12.49 19.69
N LEU A 66 -14.71 -12.58 20.66
CA LEU A 66 -13.57 -11.66 20.82
C LEU A 66 -12.35 -12.07 20.00
N GLY A 67 -12.33 -13.27 19.41
CA GLY A 67 -11.27 -13.69 18.51
C GLY A 67 -11.26 -12.90 17.19
N GLU A 68 -10.07 -12.67 16.65
CA GLU A 68 -9.88 -12.09 15.32
C GLU A 68 -10.57 -12.98 14.27
N ARG A 69 -11.30 -12.34 13.34
CA ARG A 69 -11.95 -13.05 12.23
C ARG A 69 -10.92 -13.27 11.14
N GLY A 70 -10.87 -14.48 10.59
CA GLY A 70 -10.06 -14.74 9.40
C GLY A 70 -10.59 -13.93 8.23
N ALA A 71 -9.72 -13.51 7.32
CA ALA A 71 -10.13 -12.75 6.15
C ALA A 71 -9.29 -13.08 4.93
N VAL A 72 -9.98 -13.40 3.83
CA VAL A 72 -9.34 -13.56 2.53
C VAL A 72 -9.07 -12.17 1.96
N LEU A 73 -7.82 -11.93 1.56
CA LEU A 73 -7.36 -10.67 0.98
C LEU A 73 -7.08 -10.86 -0.50
N LEU A 74 -7.59 -9.94 -1.32
CA LEU A 74 -7.26 -9.83 -2.74
C LEU A 74 -6.91 -8.38 -3.05
N THR A 75 -5.66 -8.14 -3.45
CA THR A 75 -5.16 -6.81 -3.80
C THR A 75 -4.72 -6.79 -5.25
N VAL A 76 -5.15 -5.78 -6.00
CA VAL A 76 -4.74 -5.55 -7.38
C VAL A 76 -4.08 -4.18 -7.48
N ASP A 77 -2.80 -4.19 -7.86
CA ASP A 77 -2.03 -3.01 -8.23
C ASP A 77 -2.05 -2.80 -9.76
N GLU A 78 -1.19 -1.92 -10.29
CA GLU A 78 -1.09 -1.64 -11.72
C GLU A 78 -0.64 -2.83 -12.57
N ASP A 79 0.23 -3.68 -12.03
CA ASP A 79 0.88 -4.77 -12.76
C ASP A 79 0.83 -6.12 -12.06
N THR A 80 0.34 -6.19 -10.82
CA THR A 80 0.44 -7.37 -9.95
C THR A 80 -0.85 -7.61 -9.18
N VAL A 81 -1.23 -8.89 -9.07
CA VAL A 81 -2.32 -9.38 -8.24
C VAL A 81 -1.74 -10.14 -7.05
N TYR A 82 -2.22 -9.82 -5.86
CA TYR A 82 -1.86 -10.47 -4.61
C TYR A 82 -3.10 -11.12 -4.01
N PHE A 83 -2.99 -12.37 -3.56
CA PHE A 83 -4.08 -13.05 -2.84
C PHE A 83 -3.53 -13.90 -1.70
N GLY A 84 -4.30 -13.98 -0.62
CA GLY A 84 -3.94 -14.72 0.58
C GLY A 84 -5.00 -14.63 1.65
N ASP A 85 -4.64 -15.02 2.86
CA ASP A 85 -5.45 -14.95 4.07
C ASP A 85 -4.65 -14.24 5.16
N GLU A 86 -5.28 -13.67 6.17
CA GLU A 86 -4.59 -12.95 7.26
C GLU A 86 -3.61 -13.83 8.05
N ASP A 87 -3.85 -15.13 8.08
CA ASP A 87 -3.03 -16.11 8.79
C ASP A 87 -1.90 -16.72 7.93
N HIS A 88 -1.86 -16.44 6.61
CA HIS A 88 -0.97 -17.14 5.66
C HIS A 88 -0.32 -16.22 4.61
N THR A 89 0.81 -16.67 4.03
CA THR A 89 1.64 -15.89 3.09
C THR A 89 0.85 -15.43 1.86
N LEU A 90 0.89 -14.13 1.55
CA LEU A 90 0.32 -13.61 0.30
C LEU A 90 1.10 -14.13 -0.91
N VAL A 91 0.38 -14.66 -1.90
CA VAL A 91 0.94 -15.08 -3.19
C VAL A 91 0.74 -13.97 -4.21
N SER A 92 1.80 -13.62 -4.93
CA SER A 92 1.80 -12.57 -5.95
C SER A 92 1.98 -13.15 -7.35
N TYR A 93 1.19 -12.68 -8.30
CA TYR A 93 1.38 -12.96 -9.73
C TYR A 93 1.30 -11.67 -10.53
N PRO A 94 2.13 -11.52 -11.59
CA PRO A 94 1.97 -10.39 -12.50
C PRO A 94 0.63 -10.51 -13.24
N LEU A 95 -0.06 -9.40 -13.48
CA LEU A 95 -1.30 -9.32 -14.25
C LEU A 95 -1.11 -9.86 -15.68
N SER A 96 0.10 -9.79 -16.23
CA SER A 96 0.45 -10.39 -17.52
C SER A 96 0.36 -11.92 -17.53
N ALA A 97 0.46 -12.58 -16.38
CA ALA A 97 0.26 -14.03 -16.26
C ALA A 97 -1.22 -14.43 -16.25
N LEU A 98 -2.17 -13.47 -16.16
CA LEU A 98 -3.59 -13.75 -16.12
C LEU A 98 -4.11 -14.22 -17.49
N GLN A 99 -4.41 -15.51 -17.59
CA GLN A 99 -4.93 -16.12 -18.81
C GLN A 99 -6.45 -15.95 -18.92
N SER A 100 -7.16 -16.13 -17.80
CA SER A 100 -8.61 -15.93 -17.75
C SER A 100 -9.09 -15.63 -16.33
N PHE A 101 -10.23 -14.95 -16.22
CA PHE A 101 -10.96 -14.84 -14.97
C PHE A 101 -12.46 -15.07 -15.18
N ALA A 102 -13.12 -15.65 -14.19
CA ALA A 102 -14.57 -15.84 -14.16
C ALA A 102 -15.11 -15.67 -12.74
N ILE A 103 -16.37 -15.26 -12.62
CA ILE A 103 -17.05 -15.20 -11.32
C ILE A 103 -17.83 -16.49 -11.13
N GLY A 104 -17.53 -17.22 -10.05
CA GLY A 104 -18.21 -18.44 -9.62
C GLY A 104 -19.30 -18.15 -8.60
N GLY A 105 -20.44 -18.84 -8.74
CA GLY A 105 -21.56 -18.83 -7.80
C GLY A 105 -21.27 -19.61 -6.51
N PRO A 106 -22.10 -19.43 -5.47
CA PRO A 106 -21.68 -19.38 -4.08
C PRO A 106 -20.92 -20.64 -3.65
N ALA A 107 -19.83 -20.45 -2.91
CA ALA A 107 -19.05 -21.56 -2.41
C ALA A 107 -19.83 -22.35 -1.36
N TYR A 108 -19.71 -23.69 -1.42
CA TYR A 108 -20.37 -24.61 -0.50
C TYR A 108 -19.54 -24.90 0.76
N GLU A 109 -18.30 -24.42 0.81
CA GLU A 109 -17.37 -24.60 1.92
C GLU A 109 -16.48 -23.36 2.08
N THR A 110 -16.10 -23.08 3.33
CA THR A 110 -15.04 -22.12 3.64
C THR A 110 -13.71 -22.86 3.64
N SER A 111 -12.77 -22.43 2.81
CA SER A 111 -11.45 -23.04 2.70
C SER A 111 -10.38 -21.98 2.94
N SER A 112 -9.42 -22.31 3.80
CA SER A 112 -8.25 -21.50 4.13
C SER A 112 -7.05 -21.93 3.28
N MET A 113 -5.96 -21.16 3.33
CA MET A 113 -4.74 -21.41 2.57
C MET A 113 -3.90 -22.60 3.11
N THR A 114 -4.54 -23.74 3.42
CA THR A 114 -3.92 -24.90 4.09
C THR A 114 -4.12 -26.20 3.34
N GLY A 115 -3.05 -26.99 3.23
CA GLY A 115 -3.11 -28.36 2.69
C GLY A 115 -3.33 -28.42 1.17
N ARG A 116 -4.04 -29.46 0.72
CA ARG A 116 -4.23 -29.77 -0.72
C ARG A 116 -5.09 -28.75 -1.48
N GLN A 117 -5.75 -27.83 -0.77
CA GLN A 117 -6.68 -26.83 -1.28
C GLN A 117 -6.19 -25.39 -1.04
N ALA A 118 -4.88 -25.18 -0.86
CA ALA A 118 -4.32 -23.84 -0.61
C ALA A 118 -4.64 -22.78 -1.70
N GLN A 119 -5.03 -23.22 -2.90
CA GLN A 119 -5.43 -22.36 -4.02
C GLN A 119 -6.95 -22.06 -4.04
N GLN A 120 -7.72 -22.65 -3.11
CA GLN A 120 -9.15 -22.45 -2.93
C GLN A 120 -9.40 -21.63 -1.67
N LEU A 121 -9.37 -20.31 -1.81
CA LEU A 121 -9.69 -19.32 -0.79
C LEU A 121 -11.16 -18.94 -0.87
N THR A 122 -12.06 -19.91 -0.68
CA THR A 122 -13.51 -19.70 -0.75
C THR A 122 -14.12 -19.46 0.61
N VAL A 123 -15.23 -18.72 0.67
CA VAL A 123 -16.00 -18.49 1.90
C VAL A 123 -17.43 -18.98 1.67
N LEU A 124 -17.93 -19.82 2.57
CA LEU A 124 -19.27 -20.41 2.51
C LEU A 124 -20.33 -19.33 2.25
N GLY A 125 -21.13 -19.54 1.20
CA GLY A 125 -22.22 -18.64 0.81
C GLY A 125 -21.80 -17.37 0.05
N GLN A 126 -20.50 -17.11 -0.09
CA GLN A 126 -19.98 -15.98 -0.88
C GLN A 126 -19.65 -16.40 -2.30
N LYS A 127 -19.72 -15.45 -3.23
CA LYS A 127 -19.19 -15.63 -4.59
C LYS A 127 -17.67 -15.67 -4.55
N TYR A 128 -17.06 -16.19 -5.59
CA TYR A 128 -15.61 -16.23 -5.69
C TYR A 128 -15.13 -15.96 -7.12
N LEU A 129 -13.94 -15.42 -7.26
CA LEU A 129 -13.24 -15.25 -8.52
C LEU A 129 -12.42 -16.49 -8.82
N LYS A 130 -12.65 -17.10 -9.99
CA LYS A 130 -11.77 -18.11 -10.59
C LYS A 130 -10.74 -17.39 -11.43
N LEU A 131 -9.48 -17.46 -11.04
CA LEU A 131 -8.35 -16.89 -11.77
C LEU A 131 -7.49 -18.02 -12.32
N THR A 132 -7.18 -17.99 -13.60
CA THR A 132 -6.26 -18.94 -14.24
C THR A 132 -4.99 -18.18 -14.60
N LEU A 133 -3.90 -18.52 -13.93
CA LEU A 133 -2.63 -17.82 -14.02
C LEU A 133 -1.56 -18.76 -14.60
N ALA A 134 -0.77 -18.24 -15.54
CA ALA A 134 0.43 -18.93 -16.01
C ALA A 134 1.44 -19.01 -14.86
N ARG A 135 2.00 -20.19 -14.60
CA ARG A 135 3.03 -20.34 -13.57
C ARG A 135 4.29 -19.56 -13.97
N PRO A 136 4.84 -18.70 -13.11
CA PRO A 136 6.10 -18.02 -13.39
C PRO A 136 7.23 -19.06 -13.48
N GLN A 137 7.92 -19.14 -14.63
CA GLN A 137 9.08 -19.99 -14.80
C GLN A 137 10.23 -19.46 -13.92
N HIS A 138 10.51 -20.12 -12.80
CA HIS A 138 11.77 -19.93 -12.10
C HIS A 138 12.88 -20.65 -12.87
N GLY A 139 13.89 -19.91 -13.31
CA GLY A 139 14.93 -20.43 -14.18
C GLY A 139 15.79 -21.52 -13.54
N SER A 140 15.82 -22.69 -14.17
CA SER A 140 16.98 -23.58 -14.24
C SER A 140 16.75 -24.64 -15.32
N ASP A 141 17.60 -24.58 -16.35
CA ASP A 141 17.91 -25.51 -17.45
C ASP A 141 17.04 -26.72 -17.83
N ALA A 142 16.90 -26.83 -19.16
CA ALA A 142 16.84 -28.04 -20.00
C ALA A 142 15.61 -28.95 -19.91
N GLY A 143 14.72 -28.81 -20.89
CA GLY A 143 13.76 -29.84 -21.28
C GLY A 143 12.60 -29.27 -22.08
N ALA A 144 12.48 -29.67 -23.34
CA ALA A 144 11.40 -29.28 -24.22
C ALA A 144 10.03 -29.80 -23.72
N ASP A 145 9.04 -28.90 -23.77
CA ASP A 145 7.62 -29.15 -24.03
C ASP A 145 6.96 -30.35 -23.31
N GLU A 146 6.55 -30.14 -22.06
CA GLU A 146 5.36 -30.80 -21.49
C GLU A 146 4.51 -29.74 -20.78
N GLY A 147 3.21 -29.72 -21.10
CA GLY A 147 2.26 -28.70 -20.68
C GLY A 147 2.28 -28.46 -19.18
N VAL A 148 2.79 -27.31 -18.76
CA VAL A 148 2.67 -26.85 -17.38
C VAL A 148 1.23 -26.42 -17.16
N ASP A 149 0.49 -27.22 -16.38
CA ASP A 149 -0.89 -26.88 -15.99
C ASP A 149 -0.90 -25.49 -15.32
N PRO A 150 -1.82 -24.59 -15.73
CA PRO A 150 -1.93 -23.26 -15.14
C PRO A 150 -2.40 -23.34 -13.70
N ASP A 151 -1.95 -22.40 -12.87
CA ASP A 151 -2.39 -22.32 -11.48
C ASP A 151 -3.81 -21.75 -11.43
N LEU A 152 -4.74 -22.52 -10.84
CA LEU A 152 -6.15 -22.17 -10.73
C LEU A 152 -6.45 -21.70 -9.31
N TRP A 153 -6.70 -20.39 -9.17
CA TRP A 153 -7.05 -19.77 -7.91
C TRP A 153 -8.55 -19.52 -7.81
N GLN A 154 -9.12 -19.76 -6.63
CA GLN A 154 -10.49 -19.40 -6.29
C GLN A 154 -10.46 -18.48 -5.08
N VAL A 155 -10.90 -17.22 -5.23
CA VAL A 155 -10.77 -16.21 -4.17
C VAL A 155 -12.12 -15.59 -3.86
N ALA A 156 -12.55 -15.64 -2.60
CA ALA A 156 -13.86 -15.16 -2.16
C ALA A 156 -14.00 -13.65 -2.34
N ILE A 157 -15.15 -13.24 -2.86
CA ILE A 157 -15.54 -11.85 -3.03
C ILE A 157 -16.94 -11.61 -2.48
N VAL A 158 -17.14 -10.45 -1.87
CA VAL A 158 -18.45 -10.01 -1.40
C VAL A 158 -19.20 -9.34 -2.55
N GLU A 159 -20.39 -9.86 -2.86
CA GLU A 159 -21.26 -9.26 -3.85
C GLU A 159 -21.79 -7.92 -3.34
N GLY A 160 -21.46 -6.83 -4.03
CA GLY A 160 -21.86 -5.46 -3.66
C GLY A 160 -20.78 -4.63 -2.98
N ASP A 161 -19.59 -5.19 -2.71
CA ASP A 161 -18.44 -4.41 -2.21
C ASP A 161 -17.85 -3.53 -3.34
N PRO A 162 -17.75 -2.19 -3.17
CA PRO A 162 -17.15 -1.31 -4.16
C PRO A 162 -15.67 -1.63 -4.44
N ALA A 163 -14.93 -2.17 -3.47
CA ALA A 163 -13.54 -2.58 -3.68
C ALA A 163 -13.47 -3.83 -4.56
N ALA A 164 -14.33 -4.83 -4.32
CA ALA A 164 -14.46 -6.00 -5.17
C ALA A 164 -14.87 -5.62 -6.61
N ALA A 165 -15.79 -4.65 -6.78
CA ALA A 165 -16.17 -4.14 -8.10
C ALA A 165 -14.98 -3.50 -8.84
N ALA A 166 -14.21 -2.65 -8.17
CA ALA A 166 -13.03 -2.02 -8.74
C ALA A 166 -11.92 -3.03 -9.11
N VAL A 167 -11.75 -4.09 -8.31
CA VAL A 167 -10.86 -5.21 -8.62
C VAL A 167 -11.31 -5.94 -9.88
N ILE A 168 -12.60 -6.26 -10.00
CA ILE A 168 -13.17 -6.93 -11.18
C ILE A 168 -12.97 -6.08 -12.45
N ASP A 169 -13.19 -4.77 -12.36
CA ASP A 169 -13.03 -3.86 -13.50
C ASP A 169 -11.57 -3.78 -13.96
N ARG A 170 -10.61 -3.80 -13.03
CA ARG A 170 -9.17 -3.86 -13.35
C ARG A 170 -8.79 -5.18 -13.99
N LEU A 171 -9.22 -6.30 -13.42
CA LEU A 171 -8.99 -7.61 -14.02
C LEU A 171 -9.58 -7.69 -15.43
N ARG A 172 -10.74 -7.07 -15.66
CA ARG A 172 -11.35 -6.96 -16.99
C ARG A 172 -10.53 -6.12 -17.97
N ALA A 173 -9.94 -5.02 -17.51
CA ALA A 173 -9.09 -4.16 -18.34
C ALA A 173 -7.80 -4.87 -18.78
N HIS A 174 -7.28 -5.79 -17.97
CA HIS A 174 -6.01 -6.50 -18.23
C HIS A 174 -6.19 -7.92 -18.78
N ALA A 175 -7.39 -8.49 -18.75
CA ALA A 175 -7.64 -9.81 -19.34
C ALA A 175 -7.51 -9.74 -20.88
N PRO A 176 -6.80 -10.70 -21.51
CA PRO A 176 -6.68 -10.72 -22.96
C PRO A 176 -8.06 -10.87 -23.60
N GLN A 177 -8.43 -9.91 -24.47
CA GLN A 177 -9.61 -10.01 -25.31
C GLN A 177 -9.50 -11.30 -26.13
N ARG A 178 -10.26 -12.33 -25.77
CA ARG A 178 -10.50 -13.45 -26.68
C ARG A 178 -11.17 -12.87 -27.91
N VAL A 179 -10.39 -12.74 -28.98
CA VAL A 179 -10.88 -12.64 -30.35
C VAL A 179 -11.73 -13.88 -30.61
N SER A 180 -13.03 -13.77 -30.39
CA SER A 180 -13.98 -14.78 -30.83
C SER A 180 -14.16 -14.61 -32.35
N THR A 181 -13.37 -15.36 -33.12
CA THR A 181 -13.67 -15.61 -34.53
C THR A 181 -14.95 -16.43 -34.66
N THR A 182 -16.01 -15.77 -35.15
CA THR A 182 -17.02 -16.24 -36.13
C THR A 182 -17.74 -17.58 -35.87
N LYS A 183 -19.06 -17.55 -35.60
CA LYS A 183 -20.12 -17.66 -36.63
C LYS A 183 -21.55 -17.76 -36.03
N ASN A 184 -22.38 -16.79 -36.43
CA ASN A 184 -23.83 -16.79 -36.69
C ASN A 184 -24.82 -17.41 -35.67
N ALA A 185 -25.70 -16.55 -35.14
CA ALA A 185 -27.09 -16.50 -35.62
C ALA A 185 -27.72 -15.15 -35.27
N ALA A 186 -28.19 -14.47 -36.31
CA ALA A 186 -28.96 -13.25 -36.26
C ALA A 186 -30.33 -13.48 -35.60
N HIS A 187 -30.83 -12.51 -34.82
CA HIS A 187 -32.02 -11.75 -35.19
C HIS A 187 -32.43 -10.72 -34.10
N LYS A 188 -32.43 -9.46 -34.55
CA LYS A 188 -33.60 -8.56 -34.58
C LYS A 188 -33.92 -7.66 -33.36
N SER A 189 -33.89 -6.37 -33.73
CA SER A 189 -34.78 -5.24 -33.39
C SER A 189 -34.65 -4.52 -32.06
N ASP A 190 -34.11 -3.30 -32.16
CA ASP A 190 -34.87 -2.04 -32.15
C ASP A 190 -36.06 -1.91 -31.18
N ARG A 191 -35.87 -1.05 -30.17
CA ARG A 191 -36.81 -0.09 -29.53
C ARG A 191 -36.26 0.26 -28.14
N GLU A 192 -36.36 1.46 -27.58
CA GLU A 192 -36.84 2.76 -27.99
C GLU A 192 -36.39 3.73 -26.87
N LYS A 193 -36.01 4.96 -27.24
CA LYS A 193 -36.21 6.22 -26.51
C LYS A 193 -35.94 6.35 -24.99
N ALA A 194 -34.96 7.22 -24.73
CA ALA A 194 -35.12 8.63 -24.28
C ALA A 194 -35.69 8.98 -22.90
N ALA A 195 -35.15 10.12 -22.40
CA ALA A 195 -35.64 11.04 -21.36
C ALA A 195 -35.33 10.63 -19.90
N ASP A 196 -34.97 11.49 -18.94
CA ASP A 196 -34.74 12.94 -18.87
C ASP A 196 -34.31 13.26 -17.41
N ARG A 197 -33.06 13.72 -17.23
CA ARG A 197 -32.56 14.82 -16.36
C ARG A 197 -33.06 15.02 -14.88
N PRO A 198 -32.52 15.98 -14.10
CA PRO A 198 -31.68 15.71 -12.93
C PRO A 198 -32.21 16.26 -11.58
N ALA A 199 -31.52 16.00 -10.46
CA ALA A 199 -31.67 16.82 -9.25
C ALA A 199 -30.38 16.88 -8.40
N THR A 200 -30.24 18.06 -7.80
CA THR A 200 -29.15 18.75 -7.12
C THR A 200 -28.96 18.44 -5.63
N VAL A 201 -27.69 18.56 -5.16
CA VAL A 201 -27.19 19.26 -3.96
C VAL A 201 -27.62 18.80 -2.54
N SER A 202 -26.64 18.48 -1.69
CA SER A 202 -26.39 19.23 -0.44
C SER A 202 -25.11 18.84 0.30
N VAL A 203 -24.44 19.90 0.75
CA VAL A 203 -23.23 20.01 1.57
C VAL A 203 -23.65 20.27 3.02
N GLY A 204 -22.82 19.82 3.96
CA GLY A 204 -22.75 20.31 5.35
C GLY A 204 -22.41 19.16 6.30
N SER A 205 -21.62 19.30 7.37
CA SER A 205 -20.80 20.39 7.93
C SER A 205 -19.89 19.75 8.99
N MET A 206 -18.74 20.38 9.24
CA MET A 206 -17.86 20.22 10.42
C MET A 206 -18.61 20.63 11.72
N PRO A 207 -18.14 20.27 12.95
CA PRO A 207 -17.21 21.13 13.73
C PRO A 207 -16.38 20.35 14.82
N PRO A 208 -15.75 20.98 15.85
CA PRO A 208 -14.52 21.77 15.81
C PRO A 208 -13.46 21.36 16.88
N ASP A 209 -12.36 22.14 16.87
CA ASP A 209 -11.14 22.25 17.68
C ASP A 209 -11.14 21.87 19.18
N HIS A 210 -9.95 21.45 19.66
CA HIS A 210 -9.49 21.70 21.03
C HIS A 210 -7.99 21.97 21.13
N ASP A 211 -7.69 22.87 22.07
CA ASP A 211 -6.47 23.61 22.37
C ASP A 211 -5.16 22.83 22.56
N VAL A 212 -4.09 23.54 22.16
CA VAL A 212 -2.68 23.26 22.46
C VAL A 212 -2.28 24.02 23.73
N THR A 213 -1.60 23.34 24.66
CA THR A 213 -0.80 24.01 25.69
C THR A 213 0.61 23.43 25.72
N ASP A 214 1.58 24.34 25.68
CA ASP A 214 3.03 24.14 25.81
C ASP A 214 3.43 23.51 27.14
N HIS A 215 4.36 22.55 27.11
CA HIS A 215 5.39 22.40 28.13
C HIS A 215 6.65 21.70 27.59
N ASP A 216 7.73 22.48 27.59
CA ASP A 216 9.12 22.23 27.99
C ASP A 216 9.88 20.96 27.54
N SER A 217 11.15 21.21 27.20
CA SER A 217 12.08 20.29 26.53
C SER A 217 13.16 19.84 27.51
N SER A 218 13.35 18.54 27.71
CA SER A 218 14.67 17.89 27.87
C SER A 218 14.52 16.41 28.23
N ASP A 219 15.38 15.57 27.65
CA ASP A 219 15.61 14.14 27.94
C ASP A 219 14.63 13.14 27.32
N ARG A 220 14.86 12.74 26.06
CA ARG A 220 14.19 11.60 25.43
C ARG A 220 15.20 10.47 25.14
N GLU A 221 15.23 9.49 26.04
CA GLU A 221 15.73 8.13 25.75
C GLU A 221 15.03 7.57 24.49
N PRO A 222 15.69 6.67 23.72
CA PRO A 222 15.12 6.11 22.51
C PRO A 222 13.79 5.40 22.81
N THR A 223 12.70 6.01 22.34
CA THR A 223 11.34 5.53 22.58
C THR A 223 11.19 4.09 22.08
N PRO A 224 10.56 3.17 22.85
CA PRO A 224 10.20 1.85 22.35
C PRO A 224 9.27 2.01 21.15
N VAL A 225 9.65 1.44 20.01
CA VAL A 225 8.84 1.42 18.78
C VAL A 225 7.46 0.84 19.11
N ASP A 226 6.41 1.62 18.87
CA ASP A 226 5.03 1.22 19.16
C ASP A 226 4.54 0.18 18.13
N LEU A 227 4.60 -1.09 18.51
CA LEU A 227 4.18 -2.25 17.70
C LEU A 227 2.66 -2.36 17.48
N ARG A 228 1.87 -1.32 17.78
CA ARG A 228 0.40 -1.34 17.78
C ARG A 228 -0.26 -0.68 16.56
N ARG A 229 0.49 -0.27 15.54
CA ARG A 229 -0.11 0.19 14.27
C ARG A 229 -0.82 -0.97 13.54
N PRO A 230 -1.90 -0.70 12.78
CA PRO A 230 -2.60 -1.73 12.00
C PRO A 230 -1.62 -2.43 11.04
N ARG A 231 -1.36 -3.72 11.30
CA ARG A 231 -0.25 -4.48 10.71
C ARG A 231 -0.55 -4.85 9.26
N ILE A 232 0.41 -4.60 8.38
CA ILE A 232 0.37 -5.08 7.00
C ILE A 232 1.00 -6.48 7.00
N ALA A 233 0.19 -7.50 7.30
CA ALA A 233 0.49 -8.94 7.23
C ALA A 233 1.74 -9.42 8.02
N ASP A 234 1.52 -10.16 9.10
CA ASP A 234 2.60 -10.88 9.78
C ASP A 234 3.16 -11.97 8.84
N ALA A 235 4.47 -11.97 8.64
CA ALA A 235 5.13 -12.95 7.81
C ALA A 235 5.12 -14.30 8.55
N GLY A 236 4.24 -15.21 8.13
CA GLY A 236 4.01 -16.52 8.77
C GLY A 236 5.25 -17.43 8.93
N SER A 237 6.39 -17.11 8.30
CA SER A 237 7.69 -17.78 8.50
C SER A 237 8.86 -16.80 8.49
N GLU A 238 10.01 -17.20 9.04
CA GLU A 238 11.25 -16.39 9.01
C GLU A 238 11.75 -16.17 7.58
N GLU A 239 11.66 -17.19 6.73
CA GLU A 239 12.02 -17.05 5.31
C GLU A 239 11.11 -16.05 4.59
N ALA A 240 9.80 -16.06 4.90
CA ALA A 240 8.87 -15.09 4.34
C ALA A 240 9.18 -13.68 4.84
N ALA A 241 9.50 -13.54 6.14
CA ALA A 241 9.89 -12.26 6.74
C ALA A 241 11.17 -11.71 6.08
N GLN A 242 12.13 -12.58 5.80
CA GLN A 242 13.35 -12.21 5.08
C GLN A 242 13.04 -11.74 3.65
N ARG A 243 12.26 -12.50 2.87
CA ARG A 243 11.89 -12.09 1.49
C ARG A 243 11.13 -10.77 1.45
N LEU A 244 10.22 -10.55 2.40
CA LEU A 244 9.47 -9.31 2.51
C LEU A 244 10.35 -8.13 2.92
N TRP A 245 11.34 -8.37 3.78
CA TRP A 245 12.35 -7.38 4.15
C TRP A 245 13.27 -7.02 2.98
N GLU A 246 13.72 -8.01 2.20
CA GLU A 246 14.51 -7.80 0.98
C GLU A 246 13.72 -6.96 -0.04
N GLU A 247 12.43 -7.27 -0.20
CA GLU A 247 11.54 -6.52 -1.07
C GLU A 247 11.30 -5.08 -0.58
N ALA A 248 11.13 -4.89 0.73
CA ALA A 248 11.03 -3.55 1.32
C ALA A 248 12.32 -2.75 1.09
N THR A 249 13.49 -3.40 1.16
CA THR A 249 14.78 -2.78 0.87
C THR A 249 14.86 -2.30 -0.58
N ARG A 250 14.45 -3.16 -1.53
CA ARG A 250 14.38 -2.78 -2.96
C ARG A 250 13.48 -1.57 -3.19
N ARG A 251 12.30 -1.53 -2.58
CA ARG A 251 11.37 -0.39 -2.69
C ARG A 251 11.90 0.89 -2.05
N HIS A 252 12.63 0.77 -0.94
CA HIS A 252 13.31 1.91 -0.34
C HIS A 252 14.36 2.47 -1.29
N ASP A 253 15.16 1.60 -1.92
CA ASP A 253 16.18 2.02 -2.90
C ASP A 253 15.57 2.67 -4.14
N GLU A 254 14.41 2.19 -4.61
CA GLU A 254 13.65 2.82 -5.70
C GLU A 254 13.23 4.25 -5.35
N VAL A 255 12.73 4.48 -4.12
CA VAL A 255 12.37 5.83 -3.64
C VAL A 255 13.60 6.72 -3.55
N LEU A 256 14.71 6.22 -2.99
CA LEU A 256 15.97 6.97 -2.90
C LEU A 256 16.53 7.33 -4.27
N THR A 257 16.46 6.41 -5.24
CA THR A 257 16.91 6.66 -6.61
C THR A 257 16.05 7.71 -7.30
N ALA A 258 14.72 7.61 -7.14
CA ALA A 258 13.79 8.59 -7.69
C ALA A 258 13.99 9.99 -7.07
N TYR A 259 14.11 10.06 -5.75
CA TYR A 259 14.36 11.32 -5.03
C TYR A 259 15.74 11.91 -5.36
N GLY A 260 16.79 11.09 -5.40
CA GLY A 260 18.14 11.51 -5.73
C GLY A 260 18.24 12.17 -7.11
N THR A 261 17.34 11.85 -8.05
CA THR A 261 17.27 12.56 -9.33
C THR A 261 16.95 14.05 -9.15
N TYR A 262 16.10 14.40 -8.19
CA TYR A 262 15.76 15.79 -7.88
C TYR A 262 16.85 16.52 -7.09
N GLU A 263 17.60 15.81 -6.24
CA GLU A 263 18.71 16.40 -5.49
C GLU A 263 19.96 16.64 -6.34
N LEU A 264 20.16 15.85 -7.39
CA LEU A 264 21.38 15.86 -8.20
C LEU A 264 21.24 16.64 -9.51
N ASP A 265 20.02 16.81 -10.04
CA ASP A 265 19.79 17.53 -11.31
C ASP A 265 19.36 19.00 -11.05
N PRO A 266 20.23 19.99 -11.33
CA PRO A 266 19.88 21.40 -11.18
C PRO A 266 18.68 21.83 -12.02
N ALA A 267 18.42 21.19 -13.17
CA ALA A 267 17.26 21.52 -14.01
C ALA A 267 15.94 21.15 -13.32
N LEU A 268 15.90 20.03 -12.61
CA LEU A 268 14.72 19.61 -11.84
C LEU A 268 14.50 20.49 -10.61
N LEU A 269 15.57 20.90 -9.91
CA LEU A 269 15.50 21.88 -8.85
C LEU A 269 14.86 23.20 -9.34
N LEU A 270 15.33 23.72 -10.47
CA LEU A 270 14.81 24.98 -11.03
C LEU A 270 13.35 24.87 -11.49
N LYS A 271 12.96 23.70 -12.00
CA LYS A 271 11.62 23.47 -12.56
C LYS A 271 10.58 23.10 -11.50
N TYR A 272 10.97 22.31 -10.51
CA TYR A 272 10.09 21.74 -9.49
C TYR A 272 10.67 21.94 -8.07
N PRO A 273 10.97 23.19 -7.66
CA PRO A 273 11.65 23.46 -6.39
C PRO A 273 10.86 22.94 -5.18
N ALA A 274 9.53 22.90 -5.28
CA ALA A 274 8.66 22.38 -4.23
C ALA A 274 8.91 20.91 -3.85
N VAL A 275 9.50 20.08 -4.72
CA VAL A 275 9.76 18.65 -4.43
C VAL A 275 10.89 18.49 -3.40
N THR A 276 11.82 19.44 -3.37
CA THR A 276 13.02 19.44 -2.52
C THR A 276 12.97 20.45 -1.38
N ASP A 277 12.06 21.43 -1.45
CA ASP A 277 11.93 22.46 -0.42
C ASP A 277 11.19 21.92 0.81
N VAL A 278 11.92 21.80 1.93
CA VAL A 278 11.41 21.28 3.20
C VAL A 278 10.38 22.17 3.88
N THR A 279 10.20 23.41 3.42
CA THR A 279 9.12 24.30 3.90
C THR A 279 7.75 23.90 3.35
N VAL A 280 7.71 23.06 2.32
CA VAL A 280 6.48 22.49 1.77
C VAL A 280 6.04 21.28 2.59
N GLU A 281 4.80 21.28 3.08
CA GLU A 281 4.26 20.25 3.98
C GLU A 281 4.40 18.81 3.43
N GLN A 282 4.15 18.61 2.14
CA GLN A 282 4.25 17.28 1.53
C GLN A 282 5.70 16.79 1.47
N THR A 283 6.65 17.70 1.29
CA THR A 283 8.09 17.42 1.29
C THR A 283 8.57 17.12 2.69
N GLN A 284 8.14 17.90 3.69
CA GLN A 284 8.38 17.61 5.10
C GLN A 284 7.86 16.22 5.50
N THR A 285 6.62 15.88 5.10
CA THR A 285 6.02 14.58 5.37
C THR A 285 6.83 13.43 4.75
N PHE A 286 7.35 13.64 3.54
CA PHE A 286 8.25 12.69 2.89
C PHE A 286 9.55 12.50 3.68
N HIS A 287 10.23 13.58 4.10
CA HIS A 287 11.46 13.47 4.88
C HIS A 287 11.26 12.79 6.23
N LEU A 288 10.16 13.09 6.94
CA LEU A 288 9.83 12.40 8.20
C LEU A 288 9.63 10.89 7.99
N ALA A 289 8.97 10.50 6.90
CA ALA A 289 8.79 9.08 6.57
C ALA A 289 10.10 8.42 6.12
N LEU A 290 10.98 9.17 5.45
CA LEU A 290 12.30 8.70 5.03
C LEU A 290 13.20 8.45 6.22
N ASP A 291 13.22 9.36 7.19
CA ASP A 291 13.98 9.23 8.44
C ASP A 291 13.52 8.00 9.23
N GLU A 292 12.21 7.79 9.37
CA GLU A 292 11.64 6.62 10.06
C GLU A 292 12.03 5.30 9.35
N ALA A 293 11.95 5.26 8.02
CA ALA A 293 12.35 4.07 7.25
C ALA A 293 13.85 3.81 7.35
N THR A 294 14.66 4.87 7.34
CA THR A 294 16.12 4.81 7.43
C THR A 294 16.57 4.34 8.80
N ALA A 295 15.94 4.79 9.88
CA ALA A 295 16.23 4.34 11.25
C ALA A 295 16.00 2.83 11.46
N LEU A 296 15.05 2.25 10.71
CA LEU A 296 14.72 0.83 10.77
C LEU A 296 15.58 -0.02 9.82
N ARG A 297 16.24 0.58 8.83
CA ARG A 297 17.05 -0.10 7.83
C ARG A 297 18.28 -0.76 8.47
N THR A 298 18.61 -1.96 7.99
CA THR A 298 19.79 -2.72 8.37
C THR A 298 20.51 -3.22 7.11
N ASP A 299 21.80 -3.53 7.19
CA ASP A 299 22.57 -4.04 6.03
C ASP A 299 22.17 -5.47 5.64
N ALA A 300 21.76 -6.25 6.64
CA ALA A 300 21.27 -7.62 6.48
C ALA A 300 19.98 -7.81 7.27
N TYR A 301 19.26 -8.90 6.97
CA TYR A 301 18.03 -9.25 7.67
C TYR A 301 18.28 -9.32 9.19
N PRO A 302 17.48 -8.62 10.02
CA PRO A 302 17.78 -8.46 11.45
C PRO A 302 17.51 -9.71 12.31
N GLY A 303 17.05 -10.82 11.72
CA GLY A 303 16.68 -12.04 12.47
C GLY A 303 15.43 -11.89 13.36
N ASN A 304 14.79 -10.72 13.33
CA ASN A 304 13.60 -10.39 14.14
C ASN A 304 12.45 -9.98 13.22
N ARG A 305 11.39 -10.79 13.22
CA ARG A 305 10.20 -10.58 12.37
C ARG A 305 9.49 -9.26 12.67
N GLY A 306 9.37 -8.88 13.95
CA GLY A 306 8.70 -7.63 14.31
C GLY A 306 9.44 -6.39 13.79
N ARG A 307 10.78 -6.44 13.75
CA ARG A 307 11.59 -5.36 13.16
C ARG A 307 11.48 -5.33 11.63
N ALA A 308 11.44 -6.49 10.99
CA ALA A 308 11.25 -6.60 9.55
C ALA A 308 9.87 -6.08 9.10
N ASP A 309 8.81 -6.41 9.84
CA ASP A 309 7.46 -5.90 9.61
C ASP A 309 7.37 -4.38 9.83
N ALA A 310 7.94 -3.87 10.94
CA ALA A 310 8.01 -2.42 11.17
C ALA A 310 8.72 -1.68 10.04
N TYR A 311 9.83 -2.24 9.53
CA TYR A 311 10.53 -1.68 8.37
C TYR A 311 9.66 -1.69 7.11
N GLN A 312 8.99 -2.82 6.81
CA GLN A 312 8.09 -2.94 5.67
C GLN A 312 6.96 -1.90 5.72
N GLN A 313 6.34 -1.72 6.89
CA GLN A 313 5.28 -0.73 7.08
C GLN A 313 5.80 0.70 6.91
N SER A 314 6.99 0.99 7.44
CA SER A 314 7.64 2.29 7.29
C SER A 314 7.98 2.60 5.82
N VAL A 315 8.55 1.64 5.08
CA VAL A 315 8.80 1.78 3.63
C VAL A 315 7.50 1.98 2.85
N ALA A 316 6.41 1.30 3.21
CA ALA A 316 5.11 1.51 2.57
C ALA A 316 4.55 2.91 2.85
N ALA A 317 4.78 3.47 4.04
CA ALA A 317 4.43 4.84 4.37
C ALA A 317 5.30 5.84 3.58
N LEU A 318 6.62 5.62 3.55
CA LEU A 318 7.60 6.38 2.76
C LEU A 318 7.19 6.45 1.28
N ARG A 319 6.86 5.31 0.65
CA ARG A 319 6.44 5.28 -0.76
C ARG A 319 5.19 6.12 -1.02
N ARG A 320 4.21 6.08 -0.11
CA ARG A 320 2.99 6.90 -0.24
C ARG A 320 3.31 8.40 -0.09
N ALA A 321 4.15 8.74 0.90
CA ALA A 321 4.59 10.11 1.11
C ALA A 321 5.37 10.66 -0.08
N TRP A 322 6.26 9.85 -0.67
CA TRP A 322 7.01 10.19 -1.88
C TRP A 322 6.08 10.47 -3.07
N ILE A 323 5.14 9.58 -3.37
CA ILE A 323 4.18 9.78 -4.47
C ILE A 323 3.36 11.05 -4.26
N ALA A 324 2.95 11.35 -3.02
CA ALA A 324 2.21 12.56 -2.69
C ALA A 324 3.08 13.82 -2.86
N CYS A 325 4.30 13.81 -2.35
CA CYS A 325 5.32 14.85 -2.50
C CYS A 325 5.57 15.16 -3.97
N GLU A 326 5.97 14.17 -4.77
CA GLU A 326 6.31 14.35 -6.18
C GLU A 326 5.12 14.88 -6.98
N LYS A 327 3.94 14.27 -6.80
CA LYS A 327 2.71 14.68 -7.50
C LYS A 327 2.28 16.10 -7.11
N HIS A 328 2.49 16.51 -5.86
CA HIS A 328 2.21 17.86 -5.40
C HIS A 328 3.23 18.84 -5.97
N GLY A 329 4.53 18.60 -5.75
CA GLY A 329 5.61 19.48 -6.20
C GLY A 329 5.64 19.67 -7.71
N ARG A 330 5.36 18.65 -8.51
CA ARG A 330 5.20 18.81 -9.98
C ARG A 330 3.98 19.62 -10.39
N ARG A 331 2.89 19.58 -9.60
CA ARG A 331 1.66 20.32 -9.89
C ARG A 331 1.84 21.80 -9.58
N ILE A 332 2.45 22.12 -8.45
CA ILE A 332 2.61 23.51 -8.02
C ILE A 332 3.86 24.16 -8.63
N GLY A 333 4.92 23.39 -8.89
CA GLY A 333 6.20 23.90 -9.40
C GLY A 333 6.76 24.98 -8.47
N ALA A 334 6.93 26.18 -9.00
CA ALA A 334 7.34 27.38 -8.25
C ALA A 334 6.14 28.24 -7.75
N GLY A 335 4.90 27.80 -7.96
CA GLY A 335 3.70 28.62 -7.72
C GLY A 335 3.43 29.03 -6.26
N TYR A 336 4.16 28.47 -5.30
CA TYR A 336 4.12 28.85 -3.89
C TYR A 336 5.02 30.06 -3.57
N LEU A 337 5.92 30.45 -4.48
CA LEU A 337 6.79 31.60 -4.35
C LEU A 337 6.08 32.89 -4.79
N GLU A 338 6.66 34.06 -4.46
CA GLU A 338 6.16 35.32 -4.99
C GLU A 338 6.38 35.45 -6.51
N PRO A 339 5.57 36.23 -7.24
CA PRO A 339 5.68 36.32 -8.71
C PRO A 339 7.06 36.76 -9.22
N ALA A 340 7.76 37.62 -8.48
CA ALA A 340 9.12 38.04 -8.83
C ALA A 340 10.10 36.87 -8.77
N ASP A 341 9.99 36.03 -7.75
CA ASP A 341 10.84 34.87 -7.51
C ASP A 341 10.51 33.73 -8.48
N GLN A 342 9.23 33.55 -8.83
CA GLN A 342 8.82 32.64 -9.92
C GLN A 342 9.48 33.02 -11.26
N ASN A 343 9.45 34.31 -11.61
CA ASN A 343 10.07 34.80 -12.85
C ASN A 343 11.59 34.64 -12.85
N ALA A 344 12.23 34.79 -11.68
CA ALA A 344 13.66 34.56 -11.53
C ALA A 344 14.02 33.10 -11.79
N LEU A 345 13.27 32.13 -11.24
CA LEU A 345 13.48 30.71 -11.52
C LEU A 345 13.19 30.31 -12.97
N ASP A 346 12.13 30.84 -13.58
CA ASP A 346 11.84 30.60 -15.00
C ASP A 346 12.97 31.15 -15.90
N THR A 347 13.52 32.32 -15.55
CA THR A 347 14.69 32.88 -16.23
C THR A 347 15.92 32.00 -16.05
N ALA A 348 16.19 31.54 -14.82
CA ALA A 348 17.29 30.65 -14.52
C ALA A 348 17.18 29.32 -15.30
N LEU A 349 15.99 28.73 -15.37
CA LEU A 349 15.76 27.50 -16.15
C LEU A 349 16.01 27.71 -17.65
N LYS A 350 15.59 28.83 -18.23
CA LYS A 350 15.87 29.15 -19.64
C LYS A 350 17.36 29.33 -19.89
N LEU A 351 18.06 30.03 -19.01
CA LEU A 351 19.52 30.22 -19.11
C LEU A 351 20.25 28.88 -18.98
N TYR A 352 19.82 28.01 -18.07
CA TYR A 352 20.38 26.67 -17.91
C TYR A 352 20.22 25.85 -19.18
N ASN A 353 19.01 25.80 -19.75
CA ASN A 353 18.74 25.08 -21.00
C ASN A 353 19.53 25.66 -22.20
N HIS A 354 19.74 26.98 -22.22
CA HIS A 354 20.59 27.61 -23.22
C HIS A 354 22.07 27.25 -23.06
N ALA A 355 22.56 27.12 -21.83
CA ALA A 355 23.91 26.66 -21.55
C ALA A 355 24.10 25.22 -22.04
N GLU A 356 23.20 24.31 -21.67
CA GLU A 356 23.22 22.91 -22.10
C GLU A 356 23.21 22.76 -23.64
N ALA A 357 22.46 23.61 -24.34
CA ALA A 357 22.37 23.59 -25.80
C ALA A 357 23.51 24.34 -26.53
N SER A 358 24.30 25.17 -25.83
CA SER A 358 25.39 25.92 -26.45
C SER A 358 26.62 25.03 -26.64
N ASN A 359 27.32 25.20 -27.75
CA ASN A 359 28.60 24.54 -28.03
C ASN A 359 29.82 25.42 -27.71
N THR A 360 29.59 26.62 -27.18
CA THR A 360 30.64 27.61 -26.90
C THR A 360 30.93 27.67 -25.41
N PRO A 361 32.11 27.23 -24.92
CA PRO A 361 32.40 27.19 -23.47
C PRO A 361 32.30 28.55 -22.76
N ALA A 362 32.65 29.65 -23.44
CA ALA A 362 32.53 31.00 -22.88
C ALA A 362 31.07 31.42 -22.66
N GLU A 363 30.16 31.03 -23.56
CA GLU A 363 28.73 31.28 -23.41
C GLU A 363 28.14 30.41 -22.30
N GLN A 364 28.49 29.12 -22.26
CA GLN A 364 28.10 28.21 -21.18
C GLN A 364 28.48 28.76 -19.82
N ALA A 365 29.73 29.23 -19.65
CA ALA A 365 30.21 29.82 -18.41
C ALA A 365 29.41 31.06 -18.00
N THR A 366 29.04 31.90 -18.96
CA THR A 366 28.23 33.10 -18.73
C THR A 366 26.81 32.73 -18.28
N TYR A 367 26.18 31.76 -18.94
CA TYR A 367 24.83 31.32 -18.61
C TYR A 367 24.78 30.59 -17.27
N TYR A 368 25.61 29.57 -17.03
CA TYR A 368 25.64 28.89 -15.73
C TYR A 368 26.02 29.83 -14.57
N GLY A 369 26.95 30.76 -14.81
CA GLY A 369 27.29 31.79 -13.82
C GLY A 369 26.07 32.63 -13.42
N ARG A 370 25.26 33.05 -14.39
CA ARG A 370 24.03 33.81 -14.12
C ARG A 370 22.95 32.97 -13.42
N VAL A 371 22.82 31.69 -13.77
CA VAL A 371 21.92 30.75 -13.06
C VAL A 371 22.32 30.63 -11.60
N ARG A 372 23.62 30.42 -11.33
CA ARG A 372 24.17 30.34 -9.97
C ARG A 372 23.90 31.61 -9.17
N ASP A 373 24.10 32.78 -9.77
CA ASP A 373 23.89 34.05 -9.08
C ASP A 373 22.40 34.27 -8.70
N ILE A 374 21.48 33.86 -9.58
CA ILE A 374 20.03 33.89 -9.27
C ILE A 374 19.71 32.95 -8.10
N VAL A 375 20.14 31.68 -8.18
CA VAL A 375 19.88 30.68 -7.13
C VAL A 375 20.46 31.13 -5.79
N THR A 376 21.72 31.60 -5.78
CA THR A 376 22.39 32.09 -4.56
C THR A 376 21.64 33.27 -3.95
N THR A 377 21.21 34.23 -4.77
CA THR A 377 20.45 35.40 -4.28
C THR A 377 19.10 34.98 -3.65
N MET A 378 18.44 33.97 -4.20
CA MET A 378 17.17 33.46 -3.66
C MET A 378 17.39 32.68 -2.35
N THR A 379 18.46 31.89 -2.28
CA THR A 379 18.86 31.15 -1.07
C THR A 379 19.25 32.10 0.06
N ASP A 380 20.05 33.14 -0.23
CA ASP A 380 20.47 34.14 0.77
C ASP A 380 19.28 34.93 1.34
N ARG A 381 18.22 35.12 0.54
CA ARG A 381 16.96 35.71 0.99
C ARG A 381 16.07 34.74 1.79
N GLY A 382 16.42 33.45 1.85
CA GLY A 382 15.64 32.41 2.51
C GLY A 382 14.33 32.05 1.79
N VAL A 383 14.23 32.38 0.49
CA VAL A 383 13.01 32.11 -0.30
C VAL A 383 13.09 30.74 -0.99
N LEU A 384 14.31 30.26 -1.26
CA LEU A 384 14.56 28.96 -1.84
C LEU A 384 15.49 28.18 -0.91
N HIS A 385 15.16 26.92 -0.64
CA HIS A 385 15.98 26.01 0.17
C HIS A 385 16.49 24.85 -0.70
N PRO A 386 17.48 25.09 -1.58
CA PRO A 386 17.96 24.06 -2.48
C PRO A 386 18.84 23.03 -1.74
N PRO A 387 18.83 21.75 -2.17
CA PRO A 387 19.78 20.76 -1.67
C PRO A 387 21.23 21.19 -1.93
N GLU A 388 22.13 20.91 -0.97
CA GLU A 388 23.56 21.25 -1.10
C GLU A 388 24.19 20.59 -2.33
N ALA A 389 23.77 19.36 -2.66
CA ALA A 389 24.28 18.61 -3.80
C ALA A 389 23.96 19.30 -5.14
N ALA A 390 22.74 19.81 -5.34
CA ALA A 390 22.34 20.53 -6.54
C ALA A 390 23.14 21.83 -6.71
N VAL A 391 23.37 22.56 -5.62
CA VAL A 391 24.19 23.79 -5.61
C VAL A 391 25.65 23.45 -5.92
N ALA A 392 26.17 22.36 -5.36
CA ALA A 392 27.53 21.89 -5.62
C ALA A 392 27.72 21.51 -7.11
N GLU A 393 26.76 20.80 -7.71
CA GLU A 393 26.79 20.44 -9.13
C GLU A 393 26.70 21.69 -10.02
N LEU A 394 25.83 22.65 -9.70
CA LEU A 394 25.75 23.93 -10.42
C LEU A 394 27.08 24.70 -10.38
N ASN A 395 27.78 24.68 -9.24
CA ASN A 395 29.11 25.26 -9.12
C ASN A 395 30.16 24.48 -9.93
N ALA A 396 30.06 23.16 -9.98
CA ALA A 396 30.96 22.29 -10.73
C ALA A 396 30.82 22.50 -12.25
N VAL A 397 29.59 22.54 -12.80
CA VAL A 397 29.36 22.82 -14.23
C VAL A 397 29.87 24.21 -14.62
N THR A 398 29.64 25.21 -13.76
CA THR A 398 30.12 26.59 -13.99
C THR A 398 31.66 26.62 -14.07
N ARG A 399 32.33 25.93 -13.14
CA ARG A 399 33.80 25.86 -13.12
C ARG A 399 34.36 25.17 -14.37
N ARG A 400 33.78 24.02 -14.75
CA ARG A 400 34.16 23.27 -15.95
C ARG A 400 34.05 24.14 -17.21
N ALA A 401 32.96 24.89 -17.34
CA ALA A 401 32.77 25.80 -18.48
C ALA A 401 33.81 26.93 -18.51
N LEU A 402 34.15 27.51 -17.34
CA LEU A 402 35.19 28.55 -17.24
C LEU A 402 36.58 28.04 -17.61
N GLU A 403 36.94 26.82 -17.20
CA GLU A 403 38.22 26.19 -17.54
C GLU A 403 38.32 25.86 -19.02
N ALA A 404 37.25 25.30 -19.61
CA ALA A 404 37.17 25.02 -21.04
C ALA A 404 37.23 26.28 -21.90
N GLY A 405 36.66 27.40 -21.44
CA GLY A 405 36.77 28.70 -22.09
C GLY A 405 38.19 29.27 -22.09
N LYS A 406 38.95 29.06 -20.99
CA LYS A 406 40.35 29.51 -20.88
C LYS A 406 41.33 28.67 -21.70
N SER A 407 41.03 27.41 -21.95
CA SER A 407 41.89 26.53 -22.77
C SER A 407 41.73 26.75 -24.28
N ASN A 408 40.64 27.38 -24.72
CA ASN A 408 40.33 27.65 -26.14
C ASN A 408 40.64 29.09 -26.57
N ALA A 409 41.10 29.94 -25.65
CA ALA A 409 41.59 31.29 -25.91
C ALA A 409 43.13 31.29 -25.88
#